data_AF-A0A7L0UQ29-F1
#
_entry.id   AF-A0A7L0UQ29-F1
#
_cell.length_a   1.000
_cell.length_b   1.000
_cell.length_c   1.000
_cell.angle_alpha   90.00
_cell.angle_beta   90.00
_cell.angle_gamma   90.00
#
_symmetry.space_group_name_H-M   'P 1'
#
loop_
_entity.id
_entity.type
_entity.pdbx_description
1 polymer ?
#
loop_
_entity_poly.entity_id
_entity_poly.type
_entity_poly.pdbx_seq_one_letter_code
_entity_poly.pdbx_strand_id
1 'polypeptide(L)'
;TVTTMTPPTPPDGTSKEEKNYFRRLKYFMERRFPCGVCQKSFKQSSHLVQHMLVHSGERPYECGTCGRTYNHVSSLIRHRRCHKE
;
A
#
# COMPACT_ATOMS: atom_id res chain seq x y z
N THR A 1 15.73 2.93 8.03
CA THR A 1 16.40 1.99 7.12
C THR A 1 15.37 1.50 6.11
N VAL A 2 15.54 1.85 4.83
CA VAL A 2 14.70 1.28 3.77
C VAL A 2 15.06 -0.19 3.70
N THR A 3 14.16 -1.08 4.14
CA THR A 3 14.31 -2.51 3.90
C THR A 3 14.16 -2.74 2.41
N THR A 4 15.25 -2.55 1.67
CA THR A 4 15.41 -3.11 0.33
C THR A 4 15.08 -4.58 0.45
N MET A 5 13.98 -5.01 -0.18
CA MET A 5 13.67 -6.43 -0.32
C MET A 5 14.67 -6.99 -1.32
N THR A 6 15.90 -7.21 -0.88
CA THR A 6 16.86 -8.03 -1.60
C THR A 6 16.20 -9.40 -1.77
N PRO A 7 16.07 -9.91 -3.00
CA PRO A 7 15.52 -11.24 -3.21
C PRO A 7 16.34 -12.25 -2.40
N PRO A 8 15.71 -13.13 -1.60
CA PRO A 8 16.44 -14.20 -0.94
C PRO A 8 17.15 -15.03 -2.00
N THR A 9 18.44 -15.32 -1.84
CA THR A 9 19.21 -16.14 -2.76
C THR A 9 18.47 -17.46 -3.03
N PRO A 10 18.41 -17.95 -4.28
CA PRO A 10 17.80 -19.24 -4.57
C PRO A 10 18.46 -20.32 -3.71
N PRO A 11 17.70 -21.24 -3.09
CA PRO A 11 18.31 -22.39 -2.42
C PRO A 11 18.99 -23.28 -3.46
N ASP A 12 20.21 -23.77 -3.17
CA ASP A 12 20.96 -24.78 -3.95
C ASP A 12 20.28 -26.17 -3.85
N GLY A 13 19.01 -26.24 -4.26
CA GLY A 13 18.12 -27.40 -4.10
C GLY A 13 17.62 -27.95 -5.42
N THR A 14 16.95 -29.10 -5.33
CA THR A 14 16.43 -29.86 -6.48
C THR A 14 15.42 -29.05 -7.32
N SER A 15 15.22 -29.41 -8.61
CA SER A 15 14.30 -28.68 -9.52
C SER A 15 12.86 -28.53 -9.01
N LYS A 16 12.42 -29.28 -7.98
CA LYS A 16 11.10 -29.14 -7.35
C LYS A 16 11.06 -28.01 -6.32
N GLU A 17 12.14 -27.82 -5.55
CA GLU A 17 12.27 -26.76 -4.55
C GLU A 17 12.43 -25.40 -5.23
N GLU A 18 13.21 -25.36 -6.30
CA GLU A 18 13.41 -24.18 -7.14
C GLU A 18 12.09 -23.71 -7.79
N LYS A 19 11.30 -24.65 -8.36
CA LYS A 19 9.95 -24.34 -8.90
C LYS A 19 8.99 -23.81 -7.83
N ASN A 20 9.06 -24.33 -6.61
CA ASN A 20 8.24 -23.85 -5.49
C ASN A 20 8.64 -22.44 -5.04
N TYR A 21 9.94 -22.14 -5.02
CA TYR A 21 10.47 -20.81 -4.75
C TYR A 21 9.97 -19.78 -5.77
N PHE A 22 10.13 -20.05 -7.07
CA PHE A 22 9.62 -19.16 -8.13
C PHE A 22 8.10 -19.01 -8.08
N ARG A 23 7.34 -20.07 -7.77
CA ARG A 23 5.89 -19.99 -7.57
C ARG A 23 5.52 -19.08 -6.40
N ARG A 24 6.24 -19.15 -5.27
CA ARG A 24 6.02 -18.28 -4.10
C ARG A 24 6.40 -16.84 -4.38
N LEU A 25 7.51 -16.59 -5.07
CA LEU A 25 7.89 -15.25 -5.50
C LEU A 25 6.87 -14.65 -6.46
N LYS A 26 6.45 -15.41 -7.46
CA LYS A 26 5.42 -15.01 -8.41
C LYS A 26 4.12 -14.66 -7.68
N TYR A 27 3.63 -15.54 -6.81
CA TYR A 27 2.47 -15.26 -5.95
C TYR A 27 2.65 -14.01 -5.09
N PHE A 28 3.83 -13.82 -4.51
CA PHE A 28 4.13 -12.68 -3.65
C PHE A 28 4.15 -11.36 -4.43
N MET A 29 4.71 -11.36 -5.63
CA MET A 29 4.78 -10.18 -6.50
C MET A 29 3.43 -9.89 -7.17
N GLU A 30 2.70 -10.91 -7.63
CA GLU A 30 1.37 -10.75 -8.25
C GLU A 30 0.29 -10.31 -7.25
N ARG A 31 0.45 -10.64 -5.97
CA ARG A 31 -0.50 -10.23 -4.90
C ARG A 31 -0.11 -8.93 -4.21
N ARG A 32 0.95 -8.27 -4.66
CA ARG A 32 1.41 -7.00 -4.11
C ARG A 32 1.38 -5.91 -5.16
N PHE A 33 1.00 -4.73 -4.72
CA PHE A 33 0.92 -3.52 -5.52
C PHE A 33 2.01 -2.58 -5.02
N PRO A 34 3.20 -2.56 -5.65
CA PRO A 34 4.30 -1.69 -5.25
C PRO A 34 4.03 -0.24 -5.67
N CYS A 35 4.43 0.71 -4.82
CA CYS A 35 4.45 2.12 -5.13
C CYS A 35 5.67 2.45 -5.99
N GLY A 36 5.45 3.01 -7.17
CA GLY A 36 6.52 3.41 -8.08
C GLY A 36 7.43 4.52 -7.54
N VAL A 37 6.97 5.29 -6.55
CA VAL A 37 7.71 6.43 -5.99
C VAL A 37 8.59 6.03 -4.81
N CYS A 38 8.05 5.29 -3.84
CA CYS A 38 8.76 4.94 -2.60
C CYS A 38 8.99 3.44 -2.39
N GLN A 39 8.63 2.60 -3.38
CA GLN A 39 8.80 1.14 -3.37
C GLN A 39 8.10 0.40 -2.21
N LYS A 40 7.20 1.07 -1.48
CA LYS A 40 6.32 0.40 -0.51
C LYS A 40 5.33 -0.50 -1.23
N SER A 41 5.14 -1.72 -0.74
CA SER A 41 4.20 -2.68 -1.32
C SER A 41 2.90 -2.79 -0.50
N PHE A 42 1.78 -2.79 -1.20
CA PHE A 42 0.45 -2.91 -0.62
C PHE A 42 -0.20 -4.24 -1.01
N LYS A 43 -1.03 -4.80 -0.14
CA LYS A 43 -1.74 -6.07 -0.41
C LYS A 43 -2.92 -5.92 -1.38
N GLN A 44 -3.38 -4.69 -1.61
CA GLN A 44 -4.54 -4.36 -2.43
C GLN A 44 -4.23 -3.12 -3.28
N SER A 45 -4.75 -3.08 -4.50
CA SER A 45 -4.57 -1.97 -5.43
C SER A 45 -5.23 -0.69 -4.90
N SER A 46 -6.39 -0.80 -4.26
CA SER A 46 -7.10 0.31 -3.61
C SER A 46 -6.22 1.04 -2.59
N HIS A 47 -5.47 0.28 -1.77
CA HIS A 47 -4.55 0.86 -0.80
C HIS A 47 -3.34 1.52 -1.47
N LEU A 48 -2.86 1.00 -2.60
CA LEU A 48 -1.81 1.67 -3.37
C LEU A 48 -2.32 2.99 -3.95
N VAL A 49 -3.49 3.00 -4.60
CA VAL A 49 -4.09 4.22 -5.16
C VAL A 49 -4.29 5.28 -4.08
N GLN A 50 -4.83 4.89 -2.92
CA GLN A 50 -4.96 5.80 -1.80
C GLN A 50 -3.60 6.29 -1.28
N HIS A 51 -2.59 5.41 -1.23
CA HIS A 51 -1.24 5.80 -0.83
C HIS A 51 -0.63 6.84 -1.79
N MET A 52 -0.95 6.79 -3.08
CA MET A 52 -0.48 7.80 -4.04
C MET A 52 -0.96 9.22 -3.70
N LEU A 53 -2.09 9.37 -3.01
CA LEU A 53 -2.55 10.67 -2.50
C LEU A 53 -1.56 11.33 -1.52
N VAL A 54 -0.73 10.54 -0.85
CA VAL A 54 0.35 11.06 0.01
C VAL A 54 1.46 11.69 -0.81
N HIS A 55 1.71 11.17 -2.01
CA HIS A 55 2.72 11.70 -2.93
C HIS A 55 2.20 12.90 -3.72
N SER A 56 0.94 12.89 -4.18
CA SER A 56 0.35 14.06 -4.85
C SER A 56 -0.07 15.17 -3.90
N GLY A 57 -0.23 14.87 -2.60
CA GLY A 57 -0.76 15.81 -1.63
C GLY A 57 -2.27 16.04 -1.76
N GLU A 58 -2.94 15.33 -2.65
CA GLU A 58 -4.39 15.42 -2.84
C GLU A 58 -5.16 14.92 -1.61
N ARG A 59 -6.23 15.64 -1.27
CA ARG A 59 -7.09 15.32 -0.12
C ARG A 59 -8.55 15.43 -0.57
N PRO A 60 -9.04 14.43 -1.33
CA PRO A 60 -10.34 14.52 -2.00
C PRO A 60 -11.53 14.54 -1.03
N TYR A 61 -11.32 14.21 0.25
CA TYR A 61 -12.40 14.10 1.22
C TYR A 61 -12.48 15.36 2.08
N GLU A 62 -13.38 16.27 1.74
CA GLU A 62 -13.60 17.51 2.48
C GLU A 62 -14.72 17.40 3.52
N CYS A 63 -14.53 18.05 4.67
CA CYS A 63 -15.58 18.26 5.64
C CYS A 63 -16.40 19.50 5.29
N GLY A 64 -17.64 19.29 4.84
CA GLY A 64 -18.56 20.39 4.49
C GLY A 64 -18.92 21.35 5.65
N THR A 65 -18.57 21.03 6.90
CA THR A 65 -18.81 21.93 8.04
C THR A 65 -17.66 22.92 8.28
N CYS A 66 -16.41 22.51 8.07
CA CYS A 66 -15.24 23.33 8.42
C CYS A 66 -14.16 23.41 7.32
N GLY A 67 -14.42 22.84 6.15
CA GLY A 67 -13.50 22.84 5.00
C GLY A 67 -12.24 21.96 5.17
N ARG A 68 -12.08 21.23 6.29
CA ARG A 68 -10.90 20.38 6.49
C ARG A 68 -10.91 19.20 5.53
N THR A 69 -9.78 18.97 4.87
CA THR A 69 -9.61 17.92 3.87
C THR A 69 -8.76 16.73 4.36
N TYR A 70 -9.13 15.53 3.90
CA TYR A 70 -8.54 14.25 4.29
C TYR A 70 -8.18 13.43 3.06
N ASN A 71 -7.16 12.58 3.19
CA ASN A 71 -6.76 11.59 2.18
C ASN A 71 -7.45 10.23 2.36
N HIS A 72 -8.32 10.09 3.37
CA HIS A 72 -9.08 8.87 3.61
C HIS A 72 -10.49 9.15 4.14
N VAL A 73 -11.47 8.40 3.65
CA VAL A 73 -12.88 8.52 4.07
C VAL A 73 -13.04 8.28 5.57
N SER A 74 -12.38 7.26 6.13
CA SER A 74 -12.55 6.96 7.56
C SER A 74 -12.03 8.09 8.45
N SER A 75 -11.00 8.82 8.00
CA SER A 75 -10.48 10.00 8.68
C SER A 75 -11.51 11.13 8.69
N LEU A 76 -12.18 11.38 7.56
CA LEU A 76 -13.28 12.35 7.48
C LEU A 76 -14.45 11.95 8.38
N ILE A 77 -14.89 10.68 8.32
CA ILE A 77 -16.00 10.18 9.15
C ILE A 77 -15.69 10.35 10.63
N ARG A 78 -14.48 10.00 11.06
CA ARG A 78 -14.04 10.20 12.44
C ARG A 78 -14.05 11.68 12.82
N HIS A 79 -13.52 12.55 11.95
CA HIS A 79 -13.49 13.99 12.19
C HIS A 79 -14.89 14.59 12.34
N ARG A 80 -15.87 14.16 11.54
CA ARG A 80 -17.26 14.67 11.61
C ARG A 80 -17.90 14.48 12.99
N ARG A 81 -17.38 13.57 13.82
CA ARG A 81 -17.84 13.40 15.20
C ARG A 81 -17.46 14.57 16.12
N CYS A 82 -16.40 15.30 15.79
CA CYS A 82 -15.97 16.48 16.55
C CYS A 82 -16.90 17.69 16.37
N HIS A 83 -17.80 17.68 15.38
CA HIS A 83 -18.75 18.78 15.13
C HIS A 83 -20.12 18.57 15.76
N LYS A 84 -20.30 17.49 16.52
CA LYS A 84 -21.59 17.12 17.12
C LYS A 84 -21.72 17.58 18.57
N GLU A 85 -21.09 18.70 18.92
CA GLU A 85 -21.32 19.35 20.23
C GLU A 85 -22.69 20.02 20.28
#